data_AF-A0A520H2A4-F1
#
_entry.id   AF-A0A520H2A4-F1
#
_cell.length_a   1.000
_cell.length_b   1.000
_cell.length_c   1.000
_cell.angle_alpha   90.00
_cell.angle_beta   90.00
_cell.angle_gamma   90.00
#
_symmetry.space_group_name_H-M   'P 1'
#
loop_
_entity.id
_entity.type
_entity.pdbx_description
1 polymer ?
#
loop_
_entity_poly.entity_id
_entity_poly.type
_entity_poly.pdbx_seq_one_letter_code
_entity_poly.pdbx_strand_id
1 'polypeptide(L)'
;MSAEPHYQAAQEAHTGPIKNPKQLLLAVGISFIVPILIIVGLVAYVTSGNKPAGAATGDNMALYGVSQDARDRELADRLKRVGSIEIRDANRALAAGETVFKTQCVACHGSPGIPGAPHLNDASAWAPRIGQGYATLLEHALKGKGAMPPQGGGDFEDLEIGRAVVYLANAGGAKFTVPERPAAAAAGADGAAMPAQGAASGAATATDAAAPGAAAPVPAAPGTAPTAASTSSVPTTAATPAPAAGR
;
A
#
# COMPACT_ATOMS: atom_id res chain seq x y z
N MET A 1 56.73 -82.45 22.05
CA MET A 1 55.82 -83.03 21.03
C MET A 1 54.59 -83.45 21.82
N SER A 2 53.50 -82.69 21.87
CA SER A 2 52.56 -82.46 20.76
C SER A 2 51.80 -81.14 21.04
N ALA A 3 51.92 -80.13 20.18
CA ALA A 3 50.98 -79.82 19.09
C ALA A 3 49.60 -79.37 19.60
N GLU A 4 49.45 -78.05 19.75
CA GLU A 4 48.18 -77.32 19.84
C GLU A 4 47.27 -77.63 18.64
N PRO A 5 45.97 -77.89 18.85
CA PRO A 5 44.97 -77.68 17.83
C PRO A 5 44.40 -76.26 17.99
N HIS A 6 44.97 -75.35 17.21
CA HIS A 6 44.31 -74.30 16.46
C HIS A 6 42.87 -73.89 16.90
N TYR A 7 42.79 -72.68 17.46
CA TYR A 7 41.86 -71.61 17.04
C TYR A 7 40.70 -72.05 16.14
N GLN A 8 39.57 -72.40 16.74
CA GLN A 8 38.28 -71.96 16.21
C GLN A 8 37.58 -71.16 17.29
N ALA A 9 37.88 -69.86 17.26
CA ALA A 9 37.07 -68.84 17.88
C ALA A 9 35.58 -69.11 17.59
N ALA A 10 34.76 -68.96 18.62
CA ALA A 10 33.30 -68.84 18.61
C ALA A 10 32.72 -68.24 17.31
N GLN A 11 32.62 -69.06 16.26
CA GLN A 11 31.75 -68.80 15.12
C GLN A 11 30.40 -69.44 15.46
N GLU A 12 29.80 -68.96 16.55
CA GLU A 12 28.35 -68.97 16.68
C GLU A 12 27.83 -68.40 15.38
N ALA A 13 27.14 -69.21 14.58
CA ALA A 13 26.60 -68.79 13.31
C ALA A 13 25.85 -67.47 13.51
N HIS A 14 26.35 -66.39 12.88
CA HIS A 14 25.75 -65.06 12.86
C HIS A 14 24.43 -65.03 12.06
N THR A 15 23.54 -66.00 12.30
CA THR A 15 22.14 -65.92 11.90
C THR A 15 21.41 -65.17 13.00
N GLY A 16 21.46 -63.83 12.94
CA GLY A 16 20.61 -63.00 13.79
C GLY A 16 19.11 -63.36 13.65
N PRO A 17 18.22 -62.88 14.53
CA PRO A 17 16.79 -63.19 14.54
C PRO A 17 16.03 -62.86 13.24
N ILE A 18 16.69 -62.21 12.28
CA ILE A 18 16.13 -61.67 11.06
C ILE A 18 16.58 -62.52 9.88
N LYS A 19 15.67 -63.39 9.41
CA LYS A 19 15.95 -64.37 8.35
C LYS A 19 15.50 -63.90 6.96
N ASN A 20 14.77 -62.77 6.90
CA ASN A 20 14.25 -62.19 5.67
C ASN A 20 14.56 -60.69 5.60
N PRO A 21 14.89 -60.13 4.42
CA PRO A 21 15.12 -58.69 4.26
C PRO A 21 13.87 -57.85 4.62
N LYS A 22 12.66 -58.41 4.42
CA LYS A 22 11.39 -57.80 4.86
C LYS A 22 11.26 -57.72 6.38
N GLN A 23 11.78 -58.72 7.10
CA GLN A 23 11.78 -58.75 8.56
C GLN A 23 12.79 -57.73 9.14
N LEU A 24 13.87 -57.44 8.41
CA LEU A 24 14.83 -56.38 8.76
C LEU A 24 14.18 -55.01 8.68
N LEU A 25 13.51 -54.70 7.56
CA LEU A 25 12.82 -53.42 7.37
C LEU A 25 11.72 -53.19 8.41
N LEU A 26 10.98 -54.24 8.78
CA LEU A 26 9.96 -54.16 9.82
C LEU A 26 10.57 -53.90 11.20
N ALA A 27 11.64 -54.62 11.57
CA ALA A 27 12.31 -54.44 12.85
C ALA A 27 12.89 -53.03 13.02
N VAL A 28 13.53 -52.50 11.96
CA VAL A 28 14.06 -51.13 11.96
C VAL A 28 12.92 -50.10 12.01
N GLY A 29 11.85 -50.30 11.23
CA GLY A 29 10.68 -49.41 11.24
C GLY A 29 10.01 -49.32 12.62
N ILE A 30 9.80 -50.47 13.27
CA ILE A 30 9.23 -50.53 14.63
C ILE A 30 10.18 -49.88 15.64
N SER A 31 11.50 -50.09 15.52
CA SER A 31 12.50 -49.46 16.40
C SER A 31 12.55 -47.93 16.31
N PHE A 32 12.10 -47.32 15.21
CA PHE A 32 11.99 -45.87 15.10
C PHE A 32 10.60 -45.38 15.51
N ILE A 33 9.55 -46.04 15.03
CA ILE A 33 8.16 -45.58 15.24
C ILE A 33 7.74 -45.76 16.71
N VAL A 34 8.06 -46.88 17.35
CA VAL A 34 7.62 -47.16 18.73
C VAL A 34 8.20 -46.14 19.71
N PRO A 35 9.51 -45.83 19.72
CA PRO A 35 10.04 -44.78 20.58
C PRO A 35 9.46 -43.40 20.29
N ILE A 36 9.24 -43.03 19.02
CA ILE A 36 8.62 -41.74 18.65
C ILE A 36 7.21 -41.65 19.24
N LEU A 37 6.39 -42.70 19.06
CA LEU A 37 5.03 -42.73 19.61
C LEU A 37 5.02 -42.72 21.14
N ILE A 38 5.97 -43.42 21.79
CA ILE A 38 6.12 -43.38 23.26
C ILE A 38 6.50 -41.96 23.72
N ILE A 39 7.45 -41.30 23.06
CA ILE A 39 7.86 -39.92 23.41
C ILE A 39 6.68 -38.96 23.22
N VAL A 40 5.98 -39.02 22.08
CA VAL A 40 4.80 -38.19 21.82
C VAL A 40 3.71 -38.45 22.86
N GLY A 41 3.45 -39.72 23.19
CA GLY A 41 2.48 -40.13 24.20
C GLY A 41 2.84 -39.66 25.61
N LEU A 42 4.12 -39.75 26.00
CA LEU A 42 4.62 -39.24 27.27
C LEU A 42 4.56 -37.72 27.34
N VAL A 43 4.94 -37.01 26.27
CA VAL A 43 4.80 -35.55 26.18
C VAL A 43 3.35 -35.15 26.33
N ALA A 44 2.43 -35.81 25.62
CA ALA A 44 0.99 -35.57 25.72
C ALA A 44 0.47 -35.86 27.14
N TYR A 45 0.87 -36.99 27.75
CA TYR A 45 0.47 -37.36 29.11
C TYR A 45 0.95 -36.32 30.14
N VAL A 46 2.22 -35.93 30.10
CA VAL A 46 2.81 -34.93 31.01
C VAL A 46 2.18 -33.56 30.83
N THR A 47 1.89 -33.16 29.59
CA THR A 47 1.22 -31.87 29.31
C THR A 47 -0.28 -31.87 29.59
N SER A 48 -0.92 -33.04 29.68
CA SER A 48 -2.36 -33.17 29.92
C SER A 48 -2.79 -33.00 31.38
N GLY A 49 -1.87 -33.11 32.34
CA GLY A 49 -2.19 -33.16 33.77
C GLY A 49 -2.76 -31.88 34.40
N ASN A 50 -2.82 -30.73 33.70
CA ASN A 50 -3.24 -29.47 34.34
C ASN A 50 -4.01 -28.45 33.47
N LYS A 51 -4.88 -28.87 32.53
CA LYS A 51 -5.81 -27.93 31.86
C LYS A 51 -7.26 -28.44 31.80
N PRO A 52 -8.25 -27.77 32.45
CA PRO A 52 -9.64 -27.88 32.06
C PRO A 52 -9.85 -27.20 30.69
N ALA A 53 -10.74 -27.78 29.89
CA ALA A 53 -10.88 -27.55 28.45
C ALA A 53 -11.07 -26.09 28.03
N GLY A 54 -10.45 -25.71 26.90
CA GLY A 54 -10.76 -24.47 26.18
C GLY A 54 -9.77 -24.15 25.07
N ALA A 55 -10.16 -24.45 23.82
CA ALA A 55 -9.61 -23.99 22.54
C ALA A 55 -8.21 -24.47 22.10
N ALA A 56 -8.11 -24.60 20.78
CA ALA A 56 -7.13 -25.32 19.97
C ALA A 56 -5.87 -24.51 19.63
N THR A 57 -4.91 -25.19 19.01
CA THR A 57 -3.63 -24.68 18.48
C THR A 57 -2.55 -24.51 19.54
N GLY A 58 -1.48 -25.31 19.39
CA GLY A 58 -0.32 -25.29 20.28
C GLY A 58 0.59 -24.10 19.99
N ASP A 59 0.26 -22.94 20.55
CA ASP A 59 1.12 -21.75 20.53
C ASP A 59 1.65 -21.38 21.93
N ASN A 60 1.30 -22.13 22.97
CA ASN A 60 1.71 -21.84 24.34
C ASN A 60 3.10 -22.41 24.69
N MET A 61 4.12 -22.10 23.89
CA MET A 61 5.49 -22.04 24.39
C MET A 61 5.83 -20.56 24.56
N ALA A 62 5.46 -20.01 25.72
CA ALA A 62 5.87 -18.66 26.14
C ALA A 62 7.38 -18.66 26.37
N LEU A 63 8.16 -18.63 25.29
CA LEU A 63 9.58 -18.36 25.35
C LEU A 63 9.71 -16.90 25.82
N TYR A 64 10.25 -16.70 27.03
CA TYR A 64 10.43 -15.42 27.73
C TYR A 64 9.20 -14.80 28.41
N GLY A 65 8.18 -15.59 28.78
CA GLY A 65 7.10 -15.10 29.66
C GLY A 65 6.15 -14.08 29.02
N VAL A 66 6.11 -14.01 27.69
CA VAL A 66 5.17 -13.18 26.95
C VAL A 66 4.15 -14.09 26.27
N SER A 67 2.87 -13.85 26.53
CA SER A 67 1.77 -14.58 25.88
C SER A 67 1.61 -14.12 24.43
N GLN A 68 1.07 -14.99 23.58
CA GLN A 68 0.70 -14.67 22.20
C GLN A 68 -0.21 -13.43 22.15
N ASP A 69 -1.21 -13.35 23.04
CA ASP A 69 -2.08 -12.17 23.15
C ASP A 69 -1.34 -10.86 23.43
N ALA A 70 -0.20 -10.91 24.14
CA ALA A 70 0.62 -9.74 24.41
C ALA A 70 1.49 -9.36 23.20
N ARG A 71 1.97 -10.35 22.43
CA ARG A 71 2.65 -10.12 21.16
C ARG A 71 1.71 -9.54 20.10
N ASP A 72 0.51 -10.09 19.99
CA ASP A 72 -0.48 -9.63 19.01
C ASP A 72 -0.97 -8.21 19.33
N ARG A 73 -1.11 -7.87 20.61
CA ARG A 73 -1.40 -6.50 21.03
C ARG A 73 -0.27 -5.53 20.72
N GLU A 74 0.98 -5.88 21.04
CA GLU A 74 2.12 -5.01 20.73
C GLU A 74 2.35 -4.85 19.21
N LEU A 75 2.17 -5.93 18.44
CA LEU A 75 2.18 -5.87 16.98
C LEU A 75 1.05 -5.00 16.46
N ALA A 76 -0.18 -5.18 16.93
CA ALA A 76 -1.31 -4.34 16.52
C ALA A 76 -1.06 -2.86 16.82
N ASP A 77 -0.48 -2.53 17.98
CA ASP A 77 -0.14 -1.15 18.34
C ASP A 77 0.93 -0.54 17.42
N ARG A 78 1.90 -1.36 16.98
CA ARG A 78 2.95 -0.93 16.03
C ARG A 78 2.49 -0.90 14.57
N LEU A 79 1.51 -1.73 14.20
CA LEU A 79 0.91 -1.79 12.86
C LEU A 79 -0.26 -0.82 12.66
N LYS A 80 -0.65 -0.04 13.69
CA LYS A 80 -1.64 1.04 13.54
C LYS A 80 -1.22 1.93 12.38
N ARG A 81 -2.12 2.08 11.40
CA ARG A 81 -1.89 2.88 10.20
C ARG A 81 -1.68 4.34 10.61
N VAL A 82 -0.44 4.82 10.58
CA VAL A 82 -0.04 6.19 10.96
C VAL A 82 -0.44 7.27 9.93
N GLY A 83 -1.15 6.90 8.87
CA GLY A 83 -1.69 7.84 7.89
C GLY A 83 -2.39 7.14 6.73
N SER A 84 -3.42 7.78 6.17
CA SER A 84 -3.98 7.42 4.88
C SER A 84 -3.24 8.20 3.80
N ILE A 85 -2.56 7.48 2.90
CA ILE A 85 -2.02 8.05 1.68
C ILE A 85 -3.09 7.87 0.62
N GLU A 86 -3.61 8.96 0.09
CA GLU A 86 -4.56 8.96 -1.02
C GLU A 86 -3.75 9.25 -2.29
N ILE A 87 -3.81 8.32 -3.26
CA ILE A 87 -3.07 8.40 -4.51
C ILE A 87 -4.04 8.95 -5.55
N ARG A 88 -3.94 10.25 -5.85
CA ARG A 88 -4.70 10.85 -6.93
C ARG A 88 -4.21 10.32 -8.28
N ASP A 89 -5.16 10.01 -9.16
CA ASP A 89 -4.87 9.68 -10.55
C ASP A 89 -4.29 10.91 -11.27
N ALA A 90 -3.03 10.81 -11.69
CA ALA A 90 -2.31 11.84 -12.43
C ALA A 90 -2.93 12.11 -13.82
N ASN A 91 -3.72 11.18 -14.36
CA ASN A 91 -4.36 11.30 -15.66
C ASN A 91 -5.81 11.78 -15.60
N ARG A 92 -6.37 12.02 -14.40
CA ARG A 92 -7.73 12.54 -14.28
C ARG A 92 -7.89 13.88 -15.00
N ALA A 93 -9.11 14.15 -15.45
CA ALA A 93 -9.45 15.45 -16.03
C ALA A 93 -9.25 16.55 -14.98
N LEU A 94 -8.47 17.57 -15.33
CA LEU A 94 -8.21 18.72 -14.47
C LEU A 94 -9.47 19.57 -14.33
N ALA A 95 -9.81 19.95 -13.10
CA ALA A 95 -10.91 20.88 -12.85
C ALA A 95 -10.69 22.23 -13.56
N ALA A 96 -11.79 22.88 -13.92
CA ALA A 96 -11.77 24.26 -14.39
C ALA A 96 -11.46 25.21 -13.19
N GLY A 97 -10.82 26.34 -13.47
CA GLY A 97 -10.47 27.32 -12.43
C GLY A 97 -11.67 27.84 -11.64
N GLU A 98 -12.81 28.00 -12.31
CA GLU A 98 -14.08 28.37 -11.68
C GLU A 98 -14.58 27.31 -10.70
N THR A 99 -14.46 26.02 -11.05
CA THR A 99 -14.86 24.90 -10.18
C THR A 99 -14.02 24.91 -8.91
N VAL A 100 -12.70 25.01 -9.03
CA VAL A 100 -11.77 25.07 -7.90
C VAL A 100 -12.07 26.29 -7.02
N PHE A 101 -12.31 27.44 -7.64
CA PHE A 101 -12.70 28.65 -6.91
C PHE A 101 -13.97 28.43 -6.09
N LYS A 102 -15.02 27.89 -6.69
CA LYS A 102 -16.30 27.63 -6.02
C LYS A 102 -16.17 26.62 -4.89
N THR A 103 -15.31 25.62 -5.04
CA THR A 103 -15.13 24.58 -4.03
C THR A 103 -14.35 25.08 -2.82
N GLN A 104 -13.27 25.86 -3.03
CA GLN A 104 -12.30 26.12 -1.96
C GLN A 104 -12.00 27.60 -1.72
N CYS A 105 -11.97 28.41 -2.77
CA CYS A 105 -11.49 29.79 -2.68
C CYS A 105 -12.61 30.79 -2.35
N VAL A 106 -13.86 30.48 -2.71
CA VAL A 106 -15.01 31.40 -2.65
C VAL A 106 -15.34 31.84 -1.22
N ALA A 107 -15.06 31.00 -0.21
CA ALA A 107 -15.31 31.35 1.18
C ALA A 107 -14.54 32.61 1.62
N CYS A 108 -13.34 32.82 1.06
CA CYS A 108 -12.48 33.95 1.40
C CYS A 108 -12.48 35.04 0.32
N HIS A 109 -12.46 34.63 -0.95
CA HIS A 109 -12.34 35.52 -2.12
C HIS A 109 -13.68 35.82 -2.81
N GLY A 110 -14.79 35.23 -2.35
CA GLY A 110 -16.13 35.59 -2.80
C GLY A 110 -16.59 36.92 -2.19
N SER A 111 -17.84 37.30 -2.46
CA SER A 111 -18.52 38.41 -1.79
C SER A 111 -19.64 37.81 -0.93
N PRO A 112 -19.62 37.97 0.41
CA PRO A 112 -18.89 39.01 1.17
C PRO A 112 -17.42 38.70 1.53
N GLY A 113 -16.97 37.44 1.44
CA GLY A 113 -15.58 37.05 1.64
C GLY A 113 -14.98 37.42 3.01
N ILE A 114 -13.66 37.35 3.13
CA ILE A 114 -12.92 37.78 4.33
C ILE A 114 -12.33 39.18 4.08
N PRO A 115 -12.35 40.09 5.08
CA PRO A 115 -11.70 41.40 4.96
C PRO A 115 -10.21 41.28 4.60
N GLY A 116 -9.77 42.05 3.60
CA GLY A 116 -8.37 42.08 3.15
C GLY A 116 -7.98 41.02 2.12
N ALA A 117 -8.84 40.02 1.87
CA ALA A 117 -8.68 39.14 0.71
C ALA A 117 -9.10 39.88 -0.58
N PRO A 118 -8.39 39.71 -1.71
CA PRO A 118 -8.81 40.27 -2.98
C PRO A 118 -10.06 39.53 -3.49
N HIS A 119 -11.20 40.21 -3.50
CA HIS A 119 -12.47 39.60 -3.91
C HIS A 119 -12.58 39.40 -5.42
N LEU A 120 -13.42 38.47 -5.83
CA LEU A 120 -13.77 38.26 -7.24
C LEU A 120 -14.38 39.54 -7.83
N ASN A 121 -13.95 39.93 -9.03
CA ASN A 121 -14.36 41.15 -9.74
C ASN A 121 -13.92 42.48 -9.11
N ASP A 122 -13.03 42.49 -8.11
CA ASP A 122 -12.46 43.74 -7.57
C ASP A 122 -11.19 44.16 -8.33
N ALA A 123 -11.36 44.90 -9.42
CA ALA A 123 -10.24 45.37 -10.23
C ALA A 123 -9.23 46.23 -9.42
N SER A 124 -9.67 46.94 -8.39
CA SER A 124 -8.80 47.81 -7.59
C SER A 124 -7.87 47.01 -6.69
N ALA A 125 -8.39 45.94 -6.06
CA ALA A 125 -7.59 45.03 -5.25
C ALA A 125 -6.67 44.14 -6.10
N TRP A 126 -7.07 43.83 -7.34
CA TRP A 126 -6.31 42.97 -8.25
C TRP A 126 -5.23 43.71 -9.04
N ALA A 127 -5.40 44.97 -9.41
CA ALA A 127 -4.43 45.74 -10.20
C ALA A 127 -2.97 45.65 -9.71
N PRO A 128 -2.63 45.93 -8.43
CA PRO A 128 -1.25 45.84 -7.96
C PRO A 128 -0.72 44.40 -7.89
N ARG A 129 -1.61 43.40 -7.81
CA ARG A 129 -1.28 41.97 -7.75
C ARG A 129 -1.00 41.42 -9.13
N ILE A 130 -1.81 41.80 -10.12
CA ILE A 130 -1.61 41.47 -11.53
C ILE A 130 -0.27 42.00 -12.01
N GLY A 131 0.15 43.19 -11.55
CA GLY A 131 1.47 43.76 -11.84
C GLY A 131 2.66 42.91 -11.38
N GLN A 132 2.47 41.97 -10.43
CA GLN A 132 3.51 41.03 -9.98
C GLN A 132 3.68 39.83 -10.93
N GLY A 133 2.75 39.64 -11.87
CA GLY A 133 2.74 38.55 -12.83
C GLY A 133 2.15 37.24 -12.29
N TYR A 134 1.79 36.36 -13.22
CA TYR A 134 1.12 35.08 -12.92
C TYR A 134 1.96 34.16 -12.01
N ALA A 135 3.26 34.02 -12.28
CA ALA A 135 4.14 33.12 -11.54
C ALA A 135 4.19 33.43 -10.03
N THR A 136 4.27 34.73 -9.69
CA THR A 136 4.27 35.20 -8.30
C THR A 136 2.94 34.92 -7.61
N LEU A 137 1.82 35.11 -8.31
CA LEU A 137 0.49 34.83 -7.78
C LEU A 137 0.28 33.33 -7.53
N LEU A 138 0.74 32.49 -8.46
CA LEU A 138 0.70 31.05 -8.31
C LEU A 138 1.55 30.59 -7.11
N GLU A 139 2.78 31.10 -6.99
CA GLU A 139 3.65 30.75 -5.86
C GLU A 139 3.00 31.11 -4.53
N HIS A 140 2.41 32.30 -4.41
CA HIS A 140 1.69 32.71 -3.21
C HIS A 140 0.44 31.87 -2.94
N ALA A 141 -0.26 31.41 -3.98
CA ALA A 141 -1.41 30.53 -3.81
C ALA A 141 -0.99 29.12 -3.36
N LEU A 142 0.13 28.59 -3.86
CA LEU A 142 0.64 27.27 -3.49
C LEU A 142 1.27 27.25 -2.11
N LYS A 143 2.15 28.21 -1.80
CA LYS A 143 2.87 28.27 -0.52
C LYS A 143 2.09 28.96 0.60
N GLY A 144 1.00 29.65 0.26
CA GLY A 144 0.29 30.53 1.18
C GLY A 144 0.98 31.89 1.34
N LYS A 145 0.21 32.89 1.76
CA LYS A 145 0.71 34.26 2.02
C LYS A 145 -0.16 34.96 3.06
N GLY A 146 0.46 35.35 4.18
CA GLY A 146 -0.25 36.03 5.26
C GLY A 146 -1.35 35.14 5.84
N ALA A 147 -2.60 35.60 5.76
CA ALA A 147 -3.78 34.85 6.22
C ALA A 147 -4.28 33.78 5.21
N MET A 148 -3.72 33.73 4.00
CA MET A 148 -4.08 32.72 3.00
C MET A 148 -3.28 31.43 3.23
N PRO A 149 -3.92 30.29 3.55
CA PRO A 149 -3.22 29.02 3.72
C PRO A 149 -2.68 28.46 2.38
N PRO A 150 -1.70 27.54 2.43
CA PRO A 150 -1.21 26.82 1.24
C PRO A 150 -2.37 26.18 0.46
N GLN A 151 -2.36 26.34 -0.87
CA GLN A 151 -3.41 25.89 -1.79
C GLN A 151 -4.85 26.32 -1.42
N GLY A 152 -5.02 27.36 -0.60
CA GLY A 152 -6.34 27.75 -0.09
C GLY A 152 -6.95 26.76 0.91
N GLY A 153 -6.14 25.86 1.46
CA GLY A 153 -6.54 24.87 2.48
C GLY A 153 -7.23 23.62 1.91
N GLY A 154 -7.13 23.38 0.60
CA GLY A 154 -7.64 22.16 -0.05
C GLY A 154 -6.55 21.39 -0.80
N ASP A 155 -6.83 20.13 -1.10
CA ASP A 155 -5.91 19.23 -1.81
C ASP A 155 -6.19 19.22 -3.32
N PHE A 156 -5.71 20.24 -4.04
CA PHE A 156 -5.80 20.32 -5.51
C PHE A 156 -4.43 20.11 -6.16
N GLU A 157 -4.42 19.74 -7.44
CA GLU A 157 -3.19 19.74 -8.22
C GLU A 157 -2.74 21.19 -8.48
N ASP A 158 -1.43 21.45 -8.51
CA ASP A 158 -0.89 22.80 -8.70
C ASP A 158 -1.41 23.47 -9.99
N LEU A 159 -1.67 22.69 -11.04
CA LEU A 159 -2.28 23.18 -12.27
C LEU A 159 -3.73 23.66 -12.05
N GLU A 160 -4.52 22.99 -11.22
CA GLU A 160 -5.89 23.38 -10.90
C GLU A 160 -5.92 24.66 -10.07
N ILE A 161 -5.00 24.80 -9.11
CA ILE A 161 -4.78 26.06 -8.40
C ILE A 161 -4.37 27.16 -9.38
N GLY A 162 -3.47 26.87 -10.31
CA GLY A 162 -3.09 27.80 -11.37
C GLY A 162 -4.25 28.28 -12.22
N ARG A 163 -5.18 27.38 -12.57
CA ARG A 163 -6.42 27.74 -13.28
C ARG A 163 -7.32 28.63 -12.43
N ALA A 164 -7.43 28.35 -11.14
CA ALA A 164 -8.20 29.18 -10.21
C ALA A 164 -7.59 30.59 -10.09
N VAL A 165 -6.27 30.70 -9.98
CA VAL A 165 -5.56 31.99 -9.96
C VAL A 165 -5.84 32.79 -11.23
N VAL A 166 -5.79 32.15 -12.41
CA VAL A 166 -6.14 32.80 -13.68
C VAL A 166 -7.59 33.26 -13.70
N TYR A 167 -8.53 32.44 -13.22
CA TYR A 167 -9.95 32.80 -13.14
C TYR A 167 -10.18 34.06 -12.30
N LEU A 168 -9.55 34.14 -11.12
CA LEU A 168 -9.69 35.29 -10.21
C LEU A 168 -9.01 36.54 -10.76
N ALA A 169 -7.78 36.38 -11.25
CA ALA A 169 -7.02 37.48 -11.81
C ALA A 169 -7.71 38.05 -13.06
N ASN A 170 -8.24 37.20 -13.94
CA ASN A 170 -8.95 37.65 -15.15
C ASN A 170 -10.29 38.32 -14.81
N ALA A 171 -11.01 37.83 -13.78
CA ALA A 171 -12.17 38.54 -13.23
C ALA A 171 -11.79 39.92 -12.66
N GLY A 172 -10.58 40.07 -12.12
CA GLY A 172 -9.99 41.33 -11.67
C GLY A 172 -9.36 42.20 -12.78
N GLY A 173 -9.48 41.81 -14.06
CA GLY A 173 -8.98 42.58 -15.21
C GLY A 173 -7.66 42.11 -15.82
N ALA A 174 -7.11 40.97 -15.38
CA ALA A 174 -5.97 40.34 -16.05
C ALA A 174 -6.37 39.67 -17.38
N LYS A 175 -5.35 39.30 -18.16
CA LYS A 175 -5.49 38.55 -19.42
C LYS A 175 -4.52 37.37 -19.42
N PHE A 176 -4.47 36.64 -18.30
CA PHE A 176 -3.61 35.46 -18.19
C PHE A 176 -4.24 34.28 -18.94
N THR A 177 -3.39 33.50 -19.60
CA THR A 177 -3.78 32.28 -20.30
C THR A 177 -4.01 31.16 -19.29
N VAL A 178 -5.05 30.35 -19.50
CA VAL A 178 -5.33 29.20 -18.65
C VAL A 178 -4.23 28.16 -18.85
N PRO A 179 -3.55 27.70 -17.78
CA PRO A 179 -2.51 26.69 -17.89
C PRO A 179 -3.12 25.32 -18.24
N GLU A 180 -2.53 24.67 -19.23
CA GLU A 180 -2.89 23.34 -19.72
C GLU A 180 -1.85 22.31 -19.26
N ARG A 181 -2.28 21.04 -19.14
CA ARG A 181 -1.35 19.96 -18.83
C ARG A 181 -0.36 19.83 -20.00
N PRO A 182 0.97 19.72 -19.75
CA PRO A 182 1.98 19.64 -20.83
C PRO A 182 1.78 18.53 -21.88
N ALA A 183 0.95 17.51 -21.60
CA ALA A 183 0.59 16.47 -22.58
C ALA A 183 -0.40 16.94 -23.68
N ALA A 184 -1.25 17.93 -23.40
CA ALA A 184 -2.18 18.48 -24.39
C ALA A 184 -1.47 19.36 -25.45
N ALA A 185 -0.31 19.92 -25.09
CA ALA A 185 0.52 20.73 -25.99
C ALA A 185 1.40 19.86 -26.93
N ALA A 186 1.64 18.60 -26.59
CA ALA A 186 2.44 17.67 -27.40
C ALA A 186 1.65 17.00 -28.52
N ALA A 187 0.31 16.94 -28.44
CA ALA A 187 -0.55 16.36 -29.47
C ALA A 187 -0.74 17.27 -30.72
N GLY A 188 -0.16 18.47 -30.71
CA GLY A 188 -0.19 19.43 -31.83
C GLY A 188 1.15 19.59 -32.56
N ALA A 189 2.15 18.76 -32.25
CA ALA A 189 3.50 18.87 -32.80
C ALA A 189 4.06 17.53 -33.32
N ASP A 190 3.23 16.71 -33.96
CA ASP A 190 3.72 15.62 -34.79
C ASP A 190 4.00 16.14 -36.21
N GLY A 191 5.21 16.66 -36.43
CA GLY A 191 5.56 17.20 -37.74
C GLY A 191 6.95 17.80 -37.92
N ALA A 192 7.96 17.41 -37.14
CA ALA A 192 9.35 17.69 -37.48
C ALA A 192 10.30 16.70 -36.80
N ALA A 193 10.45 15.54 -37.43
CA ALA A 193 11.59 14.67 -37.16
C ALA A 193 12.86 15.30 -37.76
N MET A 194 13.89 15.49 -36.94
CA MET A 194 15.29 15.09 -37.15
C MET A 194 16.27 15.89 -36.26
N PRO A 195 17.48 15.38 -35.98
CA PRO A 195 17.85 14.02 -35.65
C PRO A 195 18.67 13.96 -34.35
N ALA A 196 18.67 12.81 -33.69
CA ALA A 196 19.63 12.50 -32.65
C ALA A 196 21.05 12.45 -33.26
N GLN A 197 21.91 13.38 -32.86
CA GLN A 197 23.34 13.29 -33.11
C GLN A 197 23.99 12.56 -31.94
N GLY A 198 24.24 11.27 -32.16
CA GLY A 198 25.24 10.53 -31.41
C GLY A 198 26.63 10.94 -31.87
N ALA A 199 27.50 11.22 -30.91
CA ALA A 199 28.94 11.05 -31.06
C ALA A 199 29.47 10.36 -29.79
N ALA A 200 29.82 9.08 -29.95
CA ALA A 200 30.77 8.36 -29.10
C ALA A 200 32.17 9.02 -29.23
N SER A 201 33.21 8.80 -28.42
CA SER A 201 33.64 7.63 -27.65
C SER A 201 34.87 8.02 -26.80
N GLY A 202 35.19 7.22 -25.77
CA GLY A 202 36.50 7.11 -25.12
C GLY A 202 36.40 6.85 -23.61
N ALA A 203 36.07 5.63 -23.15
CA ALA A 203 37.00 4.53 -22.80
C ALA A 203 38.10 4.96 -21.80
N ALA A 204 38.43 4.31 -20.68
CA ALA A 204 38.14 3.01 -20.05
C ALA A 204 38.61 3.14 -18.57
N THR A 205 38.20 2.37 -17.55
CA THR A 205 38.27 0.91 -17.36
C THR A 205 37.51 0.55 -16.07
N ALA A 206 36.67 -0.48 -16.11
CA ALA A 206 36.29 -1.26 -14.94
C ALA A 206 36.36 -2.73 -15.34
N THR A 207 37.34 -3.45 -14.81
CA THR A 207 37.48 -4.90 -14.95
C THR A 207 36.64 -5.61 -13.89
N ASP A 208 35.48 -6.08 -14.34
CA ASP A 208 34.90 -7.43 -14.31
C ASP A 208 35.02 -8.39 -13.09
N ALA A 209 33.97 -9.24 -13.06
CA ALA A 209 33.80 -10.58 -12.49
C ALA A 209 33.11 -10.68 -11.11
N ALA A 210 32.06 -11.48 -10.89
CA ALA A 210 31.25 -12.35 -11.75
C ALA A 210 29.98 -12.80 -11.00
N ALA A 211 28.90 -13.07 -11.75
CA ALA A 211 27.74 -13.88 -11.34
C ALA A 211 28.02 -15.39 -11.66
N PRO A 212 27.23 -16.36 -11.14
CA PRO A 212 25.90 -16.71 -11.68
C PRO A 212 24.89 -17.06 -10.55
N GLY A 213 23.59 -17.27 -10.76
CA GLY A 213 22.85 -17.66 -11.93
C GLY A 213 21.33 -17.56 -11.72
N ALA A 214 20.61 -17.80 -12.81
CA ALA A 214 19.21 -17.48 -13.05
C ALA A 214 18.20 -18.44 -12.38
N ALA A 215 17.01 -17.91 -12.07
CA ALA A 215 15.76 -18.66 -12.00
C ALA A 215 14.60 -17.81 -12.53
N ALA A 216 13.83 -18.41 -13.43
CA ALA A 216 12.77 -17.79 -14.25
C ALA A 216 11.50 -17.41 -13.47
N PRO A 217 10.69 -16.45 -13.95
CA PRO A 217 9.39 -16.13 -13.35
C PRO A 217 8.29 -17.09 -13.84
N VAL A 218 7.52 -17.62 -12.89
CA VAL A 218 6.32 -18.43 -13.13
C VAL A 218 5.13 -17.48 -13.41
N PRO A 219 4.29 -17.70 -14.43
CA PRO A 219 3.13 -16.86 -14.70
C PRO A 219 1.95 -17.25 -13.80
N ALA A 220 1.42 -16.30 -13.02
CA ALA A 220 0.17 -16.46 -12.29
C ALA A 220 -1.02 -15.96 -13.13
N ALA A 221 -1.97 -16.86 -13.33
CA ALA A 221 -3.20 -16.71 -14.10
C ALA A 221 -4.27 -15.86 -13.35
N PRO A 222 -5.37 -15.45 -14.02
CA PRO A 222 -6.22 -14.34 -13.60
C PRO A 222 -7.23 -14.73 -12.52
N GLY A 223 -7.36 -13.88 -11.50
CA GLY A 223 -8.40 -13.97 -10.48
C GLY A 223 -9.77 -13.63 -11.04
N THR A 224 -10.68 -14.59 -10.91
CA THR A 224 -12.11 -14.52 -11.22
C THR A 224 -12.85 -13.45 -10.40
N ALA A 225 -13.60 -12.61 -11.10
CA ALA A 225 -14.65 -11.77 -10.53
C ALA A 225 -15.87 -12.61 -10.08
N PRO A 226 -16.64 -12.18 -9.08
CA PRO A 226 -18.04 -12.55 -8.95
C PRO A 226 -18.95 -11.47 -9.55
N THR A 227 -19.77 -11.89 -10.51
CA THR A 227 -20.83 -11.11 -11.15
C THR A 227 -22.14 -11.26 -10.38
N ALA A 228 -22.78 -10.11 -10.13
CA ALA A 228 -24.22 -9.81 -10.03
C ALA A 228 -25.16 -10.56 -9.06
N ALA A 229 -25.93 -9.78 -8.29
CA ALA A 229 -27.39 -9.73 -8.43
C ALA A 229 -27.99 -8.51 -7.72
N SER A 230 -28.63 -7.63 -8.50
CA SER A 230 -29.55 -6.60 -8.04
C SER A 230 -30.90 -7.23 -7.70
N THR A 231 -31.48 -6.86 -6.55
CA THR A 231 -32.94 -6.89 -6.36
C THR A 231 -33.37 -5.66 -5.57
N SER A 232 -34.16 -4.82 -6.24
CA SER A 232 -34.94 -3.72 -5.67
C SER A 232 -35.89 -4.19 -4.57
N SER A 233 -35.96 -3.44 -3.48
CA SER A 233 -37.19 -3.30 -2.70
C SER A 233 -37.21 -1.93 -1.99
N VAL A 234 -38.10 -1.08 -2.49
CA VAL A 234 -38.53 0.19 -1.88
C VAL A 234 -39.48 -0.12 -0.73
N PRO A 235 -39.37 0.54 0.43
CA PRO A 235 -40.51 0.75 1.30
C PRO A 235 -41.02 2.19 1.17
N THR A 236 -42.19 2.32 0.56
CA THR A 236 -43.10 3.45 0.69
C THR A 236 -43.70 3.44 2.09
N THR A 237 -43.50 4.47 2.90
CA THR A 237 -44.38 4.79 4.04
C THR A 237 -44.56 6.30 4.19
N ALA A 238 -45.71 6.73 3.67
CA ALA A 238 -46.64 7.75 4.15
C ALA A 238 -46.17 8.80 5.18
N ALA A 239 -46.31 10.05 4.74
CA ALA A 239 -46.49 11.22 5.57
C ALA A 239 -47.74 11.12 6.47
N THR A 240 -47.67 11.71 7.67
CA THR A 240 -48.83 12.13 8.47
C THR A 240 -48.44 13.42 9.22
N PRO A 241 -49.32 14.45 9.27
CA PRO A 241 -48.96 15.83 9.57
C PRO A 241 -48.97 16.20 11.06
N ALA A 242 -48.31 17.32 11.35
CA ALA A 242 -48.25 18.01 12.65
C ALA A 242 -49.62 18.59 13.09
N PRO A 243 -49.94 18.62 14.39
CA PRO A 243 -51.00 19.46 14.91
C PRO A 243 -50.50 20.86 15.28
N ALA A 244 -51.15 21.87 14.69
CA ALA A 244 -51.15 23.23 15.18
C ALA A 244 -52.01 23.34 16.45
N ALA A 245 -51.46 23.94 17.50
CA ALA A 245 -52.22 24.42 18.65
C ALA A 245 -52.09 25.94 18.71
N GLY A 246 -53.20 26.62 18.45
CA GLY A 246 -53.39 28.03 18.78
C GLY A 246 -54.54 28.14 19.77
N ARG A 247 -54.31 28.88 20.85
CA ARG A 247 -55.22 29.85 21.47
C ARG A 247 -54.41 30.75 22.40
#